data_AF-A0A8J2ZAU8-F1
#
_entry.id   AF-A0A8J2ZAU8-F1
#
_cell.length_a   1.000
_cell.length_b   1.000
_cell.length_c   1.000
_cell.angle_alpha   90.00
_cell.angle_beta   90.00
_cell.angle_gamma   90.00
#
_symmetry.space_group_name_H-M   'P 1'
#
loop_
_entity.id
_entity.type
_entity.pdbx_description
1 polymer ?
#
loop_
_entity_poly.entity_id
_entity_poly.type
_entity_poly.pdbx_seq_one_letter_code
_entity_poly.pdbx_strand_id
1 'polypeptide(L)'
;MTIPTTPAMLLRVFIGESDEHAGRPLYEAIVLKAREMGLAGATVLRGPMGFGRSSRLHTTKILRLSEDLPLVIEIVDTEEKVERLLAALEPMLGSSLVTLEAVRVVRYGHGGGLP
;
A
#
# COMPACT_ATOMS: atom_id res chain seq x y z
N MET A 1 26.45 -20.69 -1.38
CA MET A 1 26.70 -19.32 -0.92
C MET A 1 25.37 -18.77 -0.41
N THR A 2 25.19 -18.62 0.89
CA THR A 2 23.93 -18.15 1.48
C THR A 2 23.99 -16.64 1.60
N ILE A 3 23.14 -15.92 0.87
CA ILE A 3 23.05 -14.47 1.02
C ILE A 3 22.31 -14.22 2.35
N PRO A 4 22.88 -13.48 3.31
CA PRO A 4 22.18 -13.14 4.54
C PRO A 4 20.93 -12.32 4.21
N THR A 5 19.79 -12.71 4.73
CA THR A 5 18.51 -12.05 4.50
C THR A 5 17.84 -11.67 5.80
N THR A 6 17.13 -10.55 5.82
CA THR A 6 16.32 -10.13 6.97
C THR A 6 14.86 -10.49 6.73
N PRO A 7 14.19 -11.20 7.66
CA PRO A 7 12.74 -11.39 7.62
C PRO A 7 12.01 -10.04 7.67
N ALA A 8 10.95 -9.89 6.87
CA ALA A 8 10.14 -8.69 6.79
C ALA A 8 8.71 -9.03 6.34
N MET A 9 7.83 -8.05 6.40
CA MET A 9 6.46 -8.14 5.89
C MET A 9 6.28 -7.21 4.70
N LEU A 10 5.64 -7.72 3.65
CA LEU A 10 5.15 -6.95 2.52
C LEU A 10 3.66 -6.68 2.73
N LEU A 11 3.34 -5.41 2.97
CA LEU A 11 1.98 -4.88 2.98
C LEU A 11 1.60 -4.46 1.56
N ARG A 12 0.43 -4.89 1.10
CA ARG A 12 -0.21 -4.39 -0.11
C ARG A 12 -1.57 -3.81 0.19
N VAL A 13 -1.80 -2.59 -0.27
CA VAL A 13 -3.11 -1.93 -0.20
C VAL A 13 -3.61 -1.71 -1.62
N PHE A 14 -4.81 -2.24 -1.91
CA PHE A 14 -5.44 -2.16 -3.23
C PHE A 14 -6.59 -1.15 -3.18
N ILE A 15 -6.50 -0.12 -4.00
CA ILE A 15 -7.46 0.99 -4.05
C ILE A 15 -7.77 1.40 -5.50
N GLY A 16 -8.80 2.21 -5.70
CA GLY A 16 -9.00 2.97 -6.94
C GLY A 16 -8.13 4.23 -6.97
N GLU A 17 -7.76 4.69 -8.17
CA GLU A 17 -7.04 5.95 -8.36
C GLU A 17 -7.86 7.17 -7.91
N SER A 18 -9.19 7.06 -7.97
CA SER A 18 -10.14 8.11 -7.58
C SER A 18 -10.49 8.07 -6.09
N ASP A 19 -9.98 7.10 -5.32
CA ASP A 19 -10.25 7.02 -3.89
C ASP A 19 -9.60 8.19 -3.15
N GLU A 20 -10.33 8.80 -2.24
CA GLU A 20 -9.89 9.98 -1.48
C GLU A 20 -10.09 9.81 0.02
N HIS A 21 -9.23 10.48 0.79
CA HIS A 21 -9.38 10.64 2.23
C HIS A 21 -9.18 12.11 2.59
N ALA A 22 -10.19 12.73 3.21
CA ALA A 22 -10.17 14.14 3.61
C ALA A 22 -9.81 15.12 2.46
N GLY A 23 -10.30 14.85 1.24
CA GLY A 23 -10.06 15.69 0.05
C GLY A 23 -8.67 15.55 -0.56
N ARG A 24 -7.92 14.50 -0.20
CA ARG A 24 -6.63 14.12 -0.80
C ARG A 24 -6.73 12.73 -1.43
N PRO A 25 -6.04 12.44 -2.54
CA PRO A 25 -5.93 11.09 -3.06
C PRO A 25 -5.44 10.10 -1.99
N LEU A 26 -6.12 8.98 -1.84
CA LEU A 26 -5.90 8.01 -0.77
C LEU A 26 -4.49 7.39 -0.83
N TYR A 27 -3.97 7.09 -2.03
CA TYR A 27 -2.60 6.57 -2.17
C TYR A 27 -1.56 7.56 -1.64
N GLU A 28 -1.74 8.86 -1.88
CA GLU A 28 -0.82 9.88 -1.42
C GLU A 28 -0.88 9.98 0.11
N ALA A 29 -2.08 9.96 0.68
CA ALA A 29 -2.27 10.01 2.12
C ALA A 29 -1.62 8.78 2.82
N ILE A 30 -1.74 7.59 2.24
CA ILE A 30 -1.08 6.37 2.75
C ILE A 30 0.44 6.48 2.69
N VAL A 31 1.00 6.90 1.54
CA VAL A 31 2.46 7.04 1.36
C VAL A 31 3.04 8.09 2.30
N LEU A 32 2.35 9.23 2.46
CA LEU A 32 2.76 10.27 3.40
C LEU A 32 2.71 9.76 4.84
N LYS A 33 1.69 8.99 5.22
CA LYS A 33 1.60 8.42 6.56
C LYS A 33 2.73 7.41 6.83
N ALA A 34 3.03 6.54 5.88
CA ALA A 34 4.16 5.61 5.97
C ALA A 34 5.50 6.35 6.12
N ARG A 35 5.69 7.45 5.36
CA ARG A 35 6.88 8.29 5.50
C ARG A 35 6.96 8.98 6.86
N GLU A 36 5.86 9.56 7.35
CA GLU A 36 5.77 10.19 8.68
C GLU A 36 6.14 9.20 9.80
N MET A 37 5.72 7.95 9.67
CA MET A 37 5.98 6.88 10.63
C MET A 37 7.35 6.21 10.49
N GLY A 38 8.19 6.66 9.55
CA GLY A 38 9.57 6.16 9.40
C GLY A 38 9.68 4.73 8.85
N LEU A 39 8.76 4.36 7.95
CA LEU A 39 8.87 3.11 7.19
C LEU A 39 10.03 3.20 6.18
N ALA A 40 10.64 2.07 5.87
CA ALA A 40 11.80 1.99 4.98
C ALA A 40 11.52 2.50 3.56
N GLY A 41 10.28 2.33 3.08
CA GLY A 41 9.85 2.86 1.78
C GLY A 41 8.45 2.40 1.42
N ALA A 42 7.90 3.04 0.38
CA ALA A 42 6.62 2.69 -0.22
C ALA A 42 6.73 2.82 -1.74
N THR A 43 6.12 1.90 -2.48
CA THR A 43 6.03 1.95 -3.94
C THR A 43 4.57 1.92 -4.34
N VAL A 44 4.17 2.79 -5.29
CA VAL A 44 2.82 2.79 -5.85
C VAL A 44 2.90 2.26 -7.28
N LEU A 45 2.12 1.20 -7.54
CA LEU A 45 1.98 0.59 -8.85
C LEU A 45 0.59 0.91 -9.40
N ARG A 46 0.53 1.27 -10.69
CA ARG A 46 -0.73 1.50 -11.41
C ARG A 46 -1.00 0.35 -12.37
N GLY A 47 -2.14 -0.32 -12.20
CA GLY A 47 -2.59 -1.34 -13.13
C GLY A 47 -3.36 -0.72 -14.31
N PRO A 48 -3.28 -1.32 -15.51
CA PRO A 48 -4.07 -0.86 -16.66
C PRO A 48 -5.57 -1.21 -16.56
N MET A 49 -5.93 -2.17 -15.70
CA MET A 49 -7.30 -2.64 -15.47
C MET A 49 -7.36 -3.46 -14.17
N GLY A 50 -8.51 -3.49 -13.50
CA GLY A 50 -8.77 -4.34 -12.34
C GLY A 50 -10.26 -4.46 -12.03
N PHE A 51 -10.62 -5.47 -11.24
CA PHE A 51 -11.98 -5.64 -10.72
C PHE A 51 -11.93 -6.04 -9.24
N GLY A 52 -12.93 -5.65 -8.46
CA GLY A 52 -12.93 -5.94 -7.02
C GLY A 52 -14.17 -5.46 -6.28
N ARG A 53 -14.24 -5.72 -4.97
CA ARG A 53 -15.37 -5.32 -4.12
C ARG A 53 -15.51 -3.80 -4.01
N SER A 54 -14.39 -3.07 -3.94
CA SER A 54 -14.36 -1.60 -3.84
C SER A 54 -14.89 -0.92 -5.11
N SER A 55 -14.78 -1.58 -6.28
CA SER A 55 -15.37 -1.14 -7.55
C SER A 55 -16.91 -1.12 -7.53
N ARG A 56 -17.57 -1.79 -6.56
CA ARG A 56 -19.05 -1.87 -6.48
C ARG A 56 -19.72 -0.67 -5.81
N LEU A 57 -19.00 0.18 -5.07
CA LEU A 57 -19.59 1.37 -4.43
C LEU A 57 -19.74 2.58 -5.37
N HIS A 58 -19.32 2.45 -6.63
CA HIS A 58 -19.74 3.36 -7.69
C HIS A 58 -21.10 2.92 -8.26
N THR A 59 -22.12 2.96 -7.42
CA THR A 59 -23.49 2.43 -7.64
C THR A 59 -24.33 3.16 -8.70
N THR A 60 -23.71 3.78 -9.71
CA THR A 60 -24.46 4.43 -10.81
C THR A 60 -23.90 4.18 -12.21
N LYS A 61 -22.78 3.47 -12.37
CA LYS A 61 -22.25 3.16 -13.70
C LYS A 61 -21.67 1.76 -13.77
N ILE A 62 -22.53 0.81 -14.16
CA ILE A 62 -22.19 -0.57 -14.55
C ILE A 62 -21.21 -0.62 -15.77
N LEU A 63 -20.73 0.54 -16.26
CA LEU A 63 -19.87 0.69 -17.44
C LEU A 63 -18.47 1.29 -17.15
N ARG A 64 -18.03 1.34 -15.88
CA ARG A 64 -16.77 2.02 -15.47
C ARG A 64 -15.56 1.13 -15.22
N LEU A 65 -15.55 -0.09 -15.74
CA LEU A 65 -14.41 -1.01 -15.60
C LEU A 65 -13.06 -0.43 -16.09
N SER A 66 -13.05 0.72 -16.79
CA SER A 66 -11.84 1.37 -17.30
C SER A 66 -11.63 2.84 -16.89
N GLU A 67 -12.47 3.46 -16.04
CA GLU A 67 -12.26 4.89 -15.67
C GLU A 67 -11.48 5.07 -14.37
N ASP A 68 -11.64 4.15 -13.41
CA ASP A 68 -10.94 4.19 -12.12
C ASP A 68 -9.86 3.11 -12.09
N LEU A 69 -8.62 3.50 -12.40
CA LEU A 69 -7.51 2.57 -12.53
C LEU A 69 -7.11 2.02 -11.15
N PRO A 70 -6.83 0.70 -11.02
CA PRO A 70 -6.40 0.15 -9.76
C PRO A 70 -4.99 0.62 -9.42
N LEU A 71 -4.80 1.04 -8.17
CA LEU A 71 -3.49 1.29 -7.57
C LEU A 71 -3.19 0.22 -6.52
N VAL A 72 -1.93 -0.21 -6.48
CA VAL A 72 -1.38 -1.08 -5.45
C VAL A 72 -0.25 -0.34 -4.76
N ILE A 73 -0.37 -0.15 -3.45
CA ILE A 73 0.68 0.45 -2.62
C ILE A 73 1.39 -0.68 -1.90
N GLU A 74 2.68 -0.87 -2.19
CA GLU A 74 3.55 -1.87 -1.59
C GLU A 74 4.50 -1.23 -0.57
N ILE A 75 4.54 -1.77 0.65
CA ILE A 75 5.40 -1.33 1.74
C ILE A 75 6.08 -2.55 2.33
N VAL A 76 7.41 -2.52 2.43
CA VAL A 76 8.21 -3.60 3.03
C VAL A 76 8.97 -3.06 4.23
N ASP A 77 8.72 -3.62 5.40
CA ASP A 77 9.47 -3.31 6.62
C ASP A 77 9.32 -4.46 7.64
N THR A 78 9.81 -4.25 8.86
CA THR A 78 9.58 -5.18 9.97
C THR A 78 8.08 -5.33 10.26
N GLU A 79 7.68 -6.52 10.71
CA GLU A 79 6.30 -6.83 11.09
C GLU A 79 5.74 -5.79 12.06
N GLU A 80 6.50 -5.45 13.10
CA GLU A 80 6.12 -4.46 14.11
C GLU A 80 5.79 -3.08 13.51
N LYS A 81 6.59 -2.61 12.55
CA LYS A 81 6.34 -1.32 11.89
C LYS A 81 5.12 -1.39 10.96
N VAL A 82 4.95 -2.50 10.26
CA VAL A 82 3.82 -2.72 9.35
C VAL A 82 2.51 -2.79 10.15
N GLU A 83 2.48 -3.47 11.29
CA GLU A 83 1.31 -3.54 12.17
C GLU A 83 0.93 -2.16 12.72
N ARG A 84 1.91 -1.37 13.18
CA ARG A 84 1.65 0.02 13.60
C ARG A 84 1.07 0.87 12.48
N LEU A 85 1.62 0.74 11.27
CA LEU A 85 1.09 1.45 10.12
C LEU A 85 -0.34 1.03 9.82
N LEU A 86 -0.65 -0.28 9.80
CA LEU A 86 -2.00 -0.79 9.59
C LEU A 86 -3.01 -0.20 10.57
N ALA A 87 -2.67 -0.17 11.86
CA ALA A 87 -3.51 0.45 12.89
C ALA A 87 -3.75 1.94 12.62
N ALA A 88 -2.73 2.67 12.15
CA ALA A 88 -2.85 4.08 11.81
C ALA A 88 -3.64 4.34 10.52
N LEU A 89 -3.62 3.40 9.58
CA LEU A 89 -4.33 3.49 8.30
C LEU A 89 -5.79 3.05 8.38
N GLU A 90 -6.20 2.31 9.42
CA GLU A 90 -7.55 1.77 9.59
C GLU A 90 -8.67 2.78 9.24
N PRO A 91 -8.64 4.05 9.71
CA PRO A 91 -9.68 5.03 9.40
C PRO A 91 -9.74 5.45 7.92
N MET A 92 -8.67 5.19 7.17
CA MET A 92 -8.51 5.55 5.77
C MET A 92 -8.82 4.36 4.84
N LEU A 93 -8.67 3.13 5.33
CA LEU A 93 -8.71 1.93 4.51
C LEU A 93 -10.13 1.53 4.09
N GLY A 94 -11.18 1.97 4.79
CA GLY A 94 -12.58 1.81 4.38
C GLY A 94 -12.91 0.40 3.86
N SER A 95 -13.18 0.27 2.56
CA SER A 95 -13.49 -1.01 1.89
C SER A 95 -12.37 -1.55 1.00
N SER A 96 -11.14 -1.04 1.15
CA SER A 96 -9.96 -1.49 0.41
C SER A 96 -9.60 -2.94 0.75
N LEU A 97 -9.01 -3.64 -0.22
CA LEU A 97 -8.38 -4.93 0.05
C LEU A 97 -6.97 -4.67 0.56
N VAL A 98 -6.61 -5.33 1.65
CA VAL A 98 -5.28 -5.24 2.25
C VAL A 98 -4.74 -6.65 2.44
N THR A 99 -3.49 -6.89 2.02
CA THR A 99 -2.82 -8.18 2.20
C THR A 99 -1.46 -8.02 2.85
N LEU A 100 -1.05 -9.06 3.57
CA LEU A 100 0.28 -9.19 4.17
C LEU A 100 0.93 -10.47 3.65
N GLU A 101 2.21 -10.39 3.32
CA GLU A 101 3.02 -11.52 2.88
C GLU A 101 4.37 -11.50 3.60
N ALA A 102 4.78 -12.65 4.14
CA ALA A 102 6.10 -12.80 4.72
C ALA A 102 7.16 -12.84 3.61
N VAL A 103 8.14 -11.96 3.68
CA VAL A 103 9.21 -11.82 2.67
C VAL A 103 10.58 -11.84 3.34
N ARG A 104 11.63 -12.08 2.53
CA ARG A 104 13.02 -11.97 2.95
C ARG A 104 13.70 -10.88 2.15
N VAL A 105 14.18 -9.84 2.84
CA VAL A 105 14.93 -8.78 2.17
C VAL A 105 16.37 -9.23 1.98
N VAL A 106 16.79 -9.30 0.71
CA VAL A 106 18.13 -9.74 0.30
C VAL A 106 19.13 -8.59 0.34
N ARG A 107 18.68 -7.37 0.03
CA ARG A 107 19.51 -6.16 0.04
C ARG A 107 18.64 -4.92 0.22
N TYR A 108 19.02 -4.07 1.16
CA TYR A 108 18.60 -2.67 1.17
C TYR A 108 19.64 -1.83 0.41
N GLY A 109 19.18 -1.01 -0.53
CA GLY A 109 20.04 -0.04 -1.20
C GLY A 109 20.61 0.91 -0.14
N HIS A 110 21.94 1.06 -0.10
CA HIS A 110 22.57 2.03 0.80
C HIS A 110 22.27 3.44 0.28
N GLY A 111 21.39 4.14 0.97
CA GLY A 111 21.02 5.52 0.70
C GLY A 111 20.40 6.17 1.93
N GLY A 112 21.20 6.33 3.00
CA GLY A 112 20.88 7.23 4.11
C GLY A 112 20.16 6.58 5.31
N GLY A 113 20.95 5.94 6.17
CA GLY A 113 20.83 5.95 7.63
C GLY A 113 19.52 5.55 8.31
N LEU A 114 19.59 4.50 9.13
CA LEU A 114 19.00 4.55 10.47
C LEU A 114 20.10 4.12 11.48
N PRO A 115 20.08 4.66 12.72
CA PRO A 115 21.17 4.59 13.69
C PRO A 115 21.52 3.18 14.18
#